data_AF-A0A3L9E083-F1
#
_entry.id   AF-A0A3L9E083-F1
#
_cell.length_a   1.000
_cell.length_b   1.000
_cell.length_c   1.000
_cell.angle_alpha   90.00
_cell.angle_beta   90.00
_cell.angle_gamma   90.00
#
_symmetry.space_group_name_H-M   'P 1'
#
loop_
_entity.id
_entity.type
_entity.pdbx_description
1 polymer ?
#
loop_
_entity_poly.entity_id
_entity_poly.type
_entity_poly.pdbx_seq_one_letter_code
_entity_poly.pdbx_strand_id
1 'polypeptide(L)'
;MPGVNSLDFVKPYLVKEWSVYNNKKVTEVFPNSNKKAYWDCRKCKRYFKASPNERFKGDSCCPYCSGRKCLAGFNTIDTTHPELIKEWDYLNNMLLADPTQLMETSRIKVWWICQNNPEHRYKLPINKRILFEKRGRVPCSICKGLRRKREHYAQYKK
;
A
#
# COMPACT_ATOMS: atom_id res chain seq x y z
N MET A 1 1.48 6.25 42.43
CA MET A 1 2.81 5.88 41.91
C MET A 1 2.64 5.42 40.46
N PRO A 2 3.45 5.90 39.50
CA PRO A 2 3.45 5.32 38.16
C PRO A 2 4.10 3.94 38.27
N GLY A 3 3.31 2.88 38.31
CA GLY A 3 3.81 1.56 38.69
C GLY A 3 2.85 0.43 38.38
N VAL A 4 3.43 -0.71 38.01
CA VAL A 4 2.90 -2.05 37.71
C VAL A 4 1.97 -2.23 36.50
N ASN A 5 1.28 -1.21 36.00
CA ASN A 5 0.41 -1.34 34.81
C ASN A 5 0.71 -0.31 33.71
N SER A 6 1.89 0.30 33.69
CA SER A 6 2.28 1.28 32.68
C SER A 6 2.81 0.60 31.40
N LEU A 7 2.59 1.23 30.24
CA LEU A 7 2.85 0.64 28.92
C LEU A 7 4.34 0.30 28.70
N ASP A 8 5.21 1.10 29.30
CA ASP A 8 6.66 0.93 29.31
C ASP A 8 7.12 -0.36 29.98
N PHE A 9 6.39 -0.84 30.98
CA PHE A 9 6.72 -2.06 31.70
C PHE A 9 6.31 -3.32 30.93
N VAL A 10 5.11 -3.33 30.31
CA VAL A 10 4.57 -4.54 29.66
C VAL A 10 5.07 -4.72 28.22
N LYS A 11 5.34 -3.62 27.50
CA LYS A 11 5.88 -3.65 26.13
C LYS A 11 6.89 -2.50 25.92
N PRO A 12 8.14 -2.66 26.39
CA PRO A 12 9.16 -1.60 26.36
C PRO A 12 9.44 -1.04 24.95
N TYR A 13 9.23 -1.84 23.91
CA TYR A 13 9.39 -1.38 22.53
C TYR A 13 8.37 -0.31 22.11
N LEU A 14 7.19 -0.25 22.74
CA LEU A 14 6.17 0.75 22.45
C LEU A 14 6.58 2.14 22.94
N VAL A 15 7.41 2.23 23.98
CA VAL A 15 8.01 3.49 24.47
C VAL A 15 8.81 4.15 23.37
N LYS A 16 9.61 3.36 22.65
CA LYS A 16 10.43 3.83 21.52
C LYS A 16 9.59 4.24 20.30
N GLU A 17 8.32 3.84 20.28
CA GLU A 17 7.37 4.21 19.24
C GLU A 17 6.46 5.36 19.67
N TRP A 18 6.58 5.88 20.90
CA TRP A 18 5.81 7.02 21.34
C TRP A 18 6.29 8.28 20.62
N SER A 19 5.41 8.90 19.84
CA SER A 19 5.81 10.02 19.00
C SER A 19 5.95 11.31 19.78
N VAL A 20 6.85 12.18 19.31
CA VAL A 20 7.05 13.54 19.81
C VAL A 20 5.81 14.43 19.63
N TYR A 21 4.86 14.04 18.78
CA TYR A 21 3.60 14.77 18.56
C TYR A 21 2.56 14.60 19.67
N ASN A 22 2.86 13.83 20.72
CA ASN A 22 1.98 13.69 21.88
C ASN A 22 2.29 14.73 22.95
N ASN A 23 1.24 15.33 23.51
CA ASN A 23 1.37 16.28 24.62
C ASN A 23 1.64 15.61 25.97
N LYS A 24 1.36 14.31 26.10
CA LYS A 24 1.56 13.52 27.32
C LYS A 24 2.77 12.62 27.19
N LYS A 25 3.42 12.33 28.31
CA LYS A 25 4.46 11.30 28.37
C LYS A 25 3.81 9.92 28.30
N VAL A 26 4.51 8.95 27.71
CA VAL A 26 4.02 7.57 27.63
C VAL A 26 3.76 6.95 29.01
N THR A 27 4.50 7.38 30.03
CA THR A 27 4.33 6.95 31.44
C THR A 27 3.05 7.47 32.10
N GLU A 28 2.39 8.47 31.50
CA GLU A 28 1.14 9.07 31.99
C GLU A 28 -0.11 8.44 31.34
N VAL A 29 0.08 7.40 30.53
CA VAL A 29 -0.98 6.79 29.72
C VAL A 29 -1.11 5.31 30.03
N PHE A 30 -2.33 4.89 30.39
CA PHE A 30 -2.64 3.49 30.65
C PHE A 30 -2.69 2.65 29.35
N PRO A 31 -2.19 1.40 29.36
CA PRO A 31 -2.21 0.49 28.21
C PRO A 31 -3.60 0.21 27.64
N ASN A 32 -4.63 0.17 28.48
CA ASN A 32 -6.01 -0.10 28.06
C ASN A 32 -6.77 1.15 27.60
N SER A 33 -6.12 2.33 27.58
CA SER A 33 -6.74 3.56 27.12
C SER A 33 -7.15 3.46 25.65
N ASN A 34 -8.39 3.86 25.36
CA ASN A 34 -8.92 3.98 23.99
C ASN A 34 -8.68 5.38 23.38
N LYS A 35 -8.10 6.33 24.13
CA LYS A 35 -7.76 7.65 23.59
C LYS A 35 -6.62 7.51 22.60
N LYS A 36 -6.80 8.03 21.38
CA LYS A 36 -5.79 7.96 20.32
C LYS A 36 -4.57 8.79 20.70
N ALA A 37 -3.40 8.22 20.46
CA ALA A 37 -2.09 8.86 20.55
C ALA A 37 -1.36 8.71 19.21
N TYR A 38 -0.33 9.52 19.00
CA TYR A 38 0.57 9.42 17.86
C TYR A 38 1.69 8.42 18.15
N TRP A 39 2.03 7.62 17.15
CA TRP A 39 3.10 6.63 17.27
C TRP A 39 3.98 6.62 16.04
N ASP A 40 5.28 6.55 16.24
CA ASP A 40 6.28 6.41 15.19
C ASP A 40 6.48 4.94 14.85
N CYS A 41 6.05 4.52 13.66
CA CYS A 41 6.17 3.13 13.26
C CYS A 41 7.63 2.73 13.01
N ARG A 42 8.14 1.71 13.71
CA ARG A 42 9.51 1.20 13.50
C ARG A 42 9.78 0.67 12.09
N LYS A 43 8.74 0.16 11.40
CA LYS A 43 8.85 -0.47 10.07
C LYS A 43 8.87 0.57 8.95
N CYS A 44 7.80 1.36 8.82
CA CYS A 44 7.66 2.32 7.72
C CYS A 44 8.16 3.73 8.06
N LYS A 45 8.64 3.96 9.29
CA LYS A 45 9.16 5.26 9.78
C LYS A 45 8.18 6.43 9.67
N ARG A 46 6.89 6.14 9.54
CA ARG A 46 5.81 7.15 9.55
C ARG A 46 5.07 7.13 10.87
N TYR A 47 4.66 8.31 11.29
CA TYR A 47 3.79 8.43 12.44
C TYR A 47 2.35 8.10 12.05
N PHE A 48 1.58 7.57 13.00
CA PHE A 48 0.17 7.26 12.81
C PHE A 48 -0.60 7.37 14.13
N LYS A 49 -1.92 7.48 14.04
CA LYS A 49 -2.81 7.53 15.21
C LYS A 49 -3.34 6.15 15.54
N ALA A 50 -3.16 5.73 16.79
CA ALA A 50 -3.78 4.53 17.36
C ALA A 50 -3.94 4.72 18.87
N SER A 51 -4.88 4.00 19.47
CA SER A 51 -4.99 3.96 20.93
C SER A 51 -3.92 3.02 21.53
N PRO A 52 -3.44 3.29 22.76
CA PRO A 52 -2.62 2.35 23.51
C PRO A 52 -3.21 0.94 23.58
N ASN A 53 -4.53 0.81 23.71
CA ASN A 53 -5.22 -0.49 23.76
C ASN A 53 -5.05 -1.28 22.45
N GLU A 54 -5.20 -0.61 21.29
CA GLU A 54 -4.97 -1.24 19.98
C GLU A 54 -3.51 -1.66 19.83
N ARG A 55 -2.56 -0.81 20.25
CA ARG A 55 -1.12 -1.11 20.26
C ARG A 55 -0.79 -2.29 21.17
N PHE A 56 -1.47 -2.39 22.30
CA PHE A 56 -1.30 -3.47 23.25
C PHE A 56 -1.75 -4.81 22.66
N LYS A 57 -2.90 -4.84 21.97
CA LYS A 57 -3.45 -6.04 21.31
C LYS A 57 -2.61 -6.49 20.11
N GLY A 58 -1.98 -5.58 19.36
CA GLY A 58 -1.07 -5.95 18.28
C GLY A 58 -0.53 -4.80 17.41
N ASP A 59 0.36 -5.15 16.49
CA ASP A 59 1.10 -4.20 15.65
C ASP A 59 0.42 -3.89 14.30
N SER A 60 -0.81 -4.40 14.07
CA SER A 60 -1.58 -4.20 12.82
C SER A 60 -2.28 -2.84 12.72
N CYS A 61 -2.07 -1.96 13.69
CA CYS A 61 -2.65 -0.63 13.79
C CYS A 61 -2.03 0.39 12.82
N CYS A 62 -0.77 0.20 12.40
CA CYS A 62 -0.14 1.12 11.44
C CYS A 62 -0.84 1.01 10.07
N PRO A 63 -1.50 2.07 9.59
CA PRO A 63 -2.32 2.00 8.37
C PRO A 63 -1.48 1.78 7.11
N TYR A 64 -0.21 2.17 7.11
CA TYR A 64 0.71 1.96 6.00
C TYR A 64 1.18 0.50 5.95
N CYS A 65 1.64 -0.03 7.08
CA CYS A 65 2.09 -1.43 7.17
C CYS A 65 0.95 -2.43 6.95
N SER A 66 -0.28 -2.06 7.32
CA SER A 66 -1.46 -2.90 7.10
C SER A 66 -2.10 -2.73 5.72
N GLY A 67 -1.50 -1.95 4.80
CA GLY A 67 -2.03 -1.71 3.45
C GLY A 67 -3.37 -0.96 3.39
N ARG A 68 -3.75 -0.24 4.46
CA ARG A 68 -4.96 0.60 4.49
C ARG A 68 -4.72 2.01 3.95
N LYS A 69 -3.47 2.49 4.03
CA LYS A 69 -3.03 3.77 3.46
C LYS A 69 -1.81 3.56 2.59
N CYS A 70 -1.80 4.27 1.48
CA CYS A 70 -0.68 4.35 0.55
C CYS A 70 0.48 5.15 1.18
N LEU A 71 1.70 4.68 0.94
CA LEU A 71 2.96 5.34 1.27
C LEU A 71 3.96 5.08 0.15
N ALA A 72 4.25 6.13 -0.62
CA ALA A 72 5.24 6.11 -1.69
C ALA A 72 6.60 5.61 -1.19
N GLY A 73 7.24 4.74 -1.98
CA GLY A 73 8.52 4.14 -1.63
C GLY A 73 8.42 3.03 -0.58
N PHE A 74 7.22 2.61 -0.18
CA PHE A 74 7.02 1.57 0.84
C PHE A 74 6.03 0.49 0.42
N ASN A 75 4.78 0.85 0.13
CA ASN A 75 3.72 -0.11 -0.19
C ASN A 75 3.01 0.18 -1.52
N THR A 76 3.67 0.95 -2.39
CA THR A 76 3.18 1.31 -3.71
C THR A 76 3.59 0.28 -4.76
N ILE A 77 2.86 0.21 -5.87
CA ILE A 77 3.05 -0.82 -6.90
C ILE A 77 4.42 -0.69 -7.55
N ASP A 78 4.91 0.53 -7.72
CA ASP A 78 6.26 0.79 -8.23
C ASP A 78 7.35 0.24 -7.32
N THR A 79 7.15 0.33 -6.01
CA THR A 79 8.09 -0.18 -5.01
C THR A 79 7.98 -1.68 -4.84
N THR A 80 6.75 -2.22 -4.79
CA THR A 80 6.49 -3.62 -4.43
C THR A 80 6.50 -4.58 -5.62
N HIS A 81 6.23 -4.08 -6.83
CA HIS A 81 6.14 -4.86 -8.06
C HIS A 81 6.87 -4.15 -9.22
N PRO A 82 8.19 -3.88 -9.09
CA PRO A 82 8.95 -3.13 -10.09
C PRO A 82 8.94 -3.80 -11.48
N GLU A 83 8.86 -5.13 -11.53
CA GLU A 83 8.75 -5.88 -12.79
C GLU A 83 7.46 -5.56 -13.57
N LEU A 84 6.34 -5.34 -12.87
CA LEU A 84 5.08 -4.96 -13.52
C LEU A 84 5.09 -3.53 -14.05
N ILE A 85 5.94 -2.66 -13.51
CA ILE A 85 6.08 -1.27 -13.99
C ILE A 85 6.62 -1.23 -15.42
N LYS A 86 7.40 -2.23 -15.84
CA LYS A 86 7.88 -2.36 -17.22
C LYS A 86 6.73 -2.53 -18.22
N GLU A 87 5.57 -3.00 -17.76
CA GLU A 87 4.34 -3.13 -18.56
C GLU A 87 3.40 -1.94 -18.40
N TRP A 88 3.72 -0.94 -17.59
CA TRP A 88 2.83 0.19 -17.38
C TRP A 88 2.81 1.10 -18.60
N ASP A 89 1.63 1.37 -19.15
CA ASP A 89 1.50 2.33 -20.25
C ASP A 89 1.38 3.76 -19.69
N TYR A 90 2.53 4.43 -19.51
CA TYR A 90 2.59 5.78 -18.95
C TYR A 90 1.77 6.82 -19.75
N LEU A 91 1.78 6.74 -21.08
CA LEU A 91 1.05 7.67 -21.93
C LEU A 91 -0.46 7.55 -21.68
N ASN A 92 -0.97 6.32 -21.74
CA ASN A 92 -2.40 6.07 -21.61
C ASN A 92 -2.90 6.15 -20.16
N ASN A 93 -2.00 6.08 -19.17
CA ASN A 93 -2.33 6.23 -17.75
C ASN A 93 -2.06 7.62 -17.19
N MET A 94 -1.47 8.54 -17.95
CA MET A 94 -1.01 9.86 -17.47
C MET A 94 -2.07 10.64 -16.68
N LEU A 95 -3.34 10.59 -17.12
CA LEU A 95 -4.47 11.25 -16.44
C LEU A 95 -5.33 10.30 -15.60
N LEU A 96 -5.00 9.01 -15.58
CA LEU A 96 -5.79 7.97 -14.90
C LEU A 96 -5.19 7.56 -13.56
N ALA A 97 -3.86 7.44 -13.49
CA ALA A 97 -3.19 6.76 -12.40
C ALA A 97 -1.69 7.06 -12.36
N ASP A 98 -1.18 7.28 -11.15
CA ASP A 98 0.26 7.37 -10.85
C ASP A 98 0.70 6.11 -10.09
N PRO A 99 1.62 5.28 -10.64
CA PRO A 99 2.06 4.06 -9.97
C PRO A 99 2.76 4.32 -8.61
N THR A 100 3.32 5.50 -8.39
CA THR A 100 3.96 5.89 -7.12
C THR A 100 2.96 6.20 -6.00
N GLN A 101 1.66 6.18 -6.31
CA GLN A 101 0.58 6.49 -5.38
C GLN A 101 -0.46 5.37 -5.24
N LEU A 102 -0.20 4.19 -5.80
CA LEU A 102 -1.17 3.10 -5.86
C LEU A 102 -0.66 1.84 -5.19
N MET A 103 -1.49 1.22 -4.36
CA MET A 103 -1.17 -0.04 -3.68
C MET A 103 -1.57 -1.26 -4.52
N GLU A 104 -0.98 -2.43 -4.22
CA GLU A 104 -1.31 -3.70 -4.89
C GLU A 104 -2.78 -4.10 -4.81
N THR A 105 -3.51 -3.63 -3.79
CA THR A 105 -4.93 -3.91 -3.58
C THR A 105 -5.84 -3.04 -4.45
N SER A 106 -5.30 -2.04 -5.14
CA SER A 106 -6.06 -1.10 -5.96
C SER A 106 -6.88 -1.81 -7.04
N ARG A 107 -8.14 -1.38 -7.17
CA ARG A 107 -9.10 -1.88 -8.18
C ARG A 107 -9.18 -0.96 -9.41
N ILE A 108 -8.37 0.10 -9.45
CA ILE A 108 -8.32 1.02 -10.58
C ILE A 108 -7.87 0.25 -11.82
N LYS A 109 -8.64 0.40 -12.91
CA LYS A 109 -8.31 -0.16 -14.22
C LYS A 109 -7.35 0.78 -14.92
N VAL A 110 -6.19 0.25 -15.27
CA VAL A 110 -5.13 0.97 -15.97
C VAL A 110 -4.75 0.21 -17.23
N TRP A 111 -4.08 0.90 -18.14
CA TRP A 111 -3.55 0.34 -19.37
C TRP A 111 -2.22 -0.35 -19.14
N TRP A 112 -2.11 -1.56 -19.68
CA TRP A 112 -0.91 -2.38 -19.65
C TRP A 112 -0.42 -2.65 -21.07
N ILE A 113 0.89 -2.65 -21.23
CA ILE A 113 1.63 -3.15 -22.38
C ILE A 113 1.79 -4.66 -22.21
N CYS A 114 1.45 -5.45 -23.24
CA CYS A 114 1.61 -6.90 -23.15
C CYS A 114 3.09 -7.30 -23.23
N GLN A 115 3.54 -8.15 -22.32
CA GLN A 115 4.89 -8.74 -22.35
C GLN A 115 5.17 -9.54 -23.64
N ASN A 116 4.16 -10.27 -24.14
CA ASN A 116 4.33 -11.14 -25.30
C ASN A 116 4.24 -10.41 -26.65
N ASN A 117 3.60 -9.24 -26.68
CA ASN A 117 3.46 -8.44 -27.90
C ASN A 117 3.40 -6.95 -27.54
N PRO A 118 4.48 -6.17 -27.78
CA PRO A 118 4.55 -4.75 -27.48
C PRO A 118 3.54 -3.87 -28.23
N GLU A 119 2.80 -4.37 -29.21
CA GLU A 119 1.71 -3.63 -29.88
C GLU A 119 0.39 -3.73 -29.11
N HIS A 120 0.24 -4.78 -28.30
CA HIS A 120 -0.99 -4.99 -27.53
C HIS A 120 -1.06 -4.04 -26.35
N ARG A 121 -2.17 -3.32 -26.25
CA ARG A 121 -2.59 -2.58 -25.05
C ARG A 121 -3.91 -3.14 -24.52
N TYR A 122 -3.99 -3.35 -23.22
CA TYR A 122 -5.18 -3.90 -22.60
C TYR A 122 -5.41 -3.27 -21.22
N LYS A 123 -6.69 -3.10 -20.84
CA LYS A 123 -7.04 -2.65 -19.49
C LYS A 123 -7.23 -3.83 -18.54
N LEU A 124 -6.66 -3.70 -17.35
CA LEU A 124 -6.87 -4.65 -16.27
C LEU A 124 -6.72 -3.93 -14.92
N PRO A 125 -7.52 -4.26 -13.89
CA PRO A 125 -7.29 -3.77 -12.53
C PRO A 125 -5.91 -4.18 -12.02
N ILE A 126 -5.24 -3.30 -11.28
CA ILE A 126 -3.91 -3.55 -10.68
C ILE A 126 -3.88 -4.86 -9.89
N ASN A 127 -4.82 -5.03 -8.94
CA ASN A 127 -4.88 -6.22 -8.11
C ASN A 127 -5.07 -7.52 -8.93
N LYS A 128 -5.74 -7.45 -10.08
CA LYS A 128 -5.94 -8.60 -10.98
C LYS A 128 -4.69 -8.88 -11.81
N ARG A 129 -3.96 -7.85 -12.27
CA ARG A 129 -2.66 -8.02 -12.96
C ARG A 129 -1.66 -8.73 -12.05
N ILE A 130 -1.56 -8.30 -10.78
CA ILE A 130 -0.70 -8.93 -9.77
C ILE A 130 -1.14 -10.37 -9.50
N LEU A 131 -2.44 -10.63 -9.40
CA LEU A 131 -2.96 -11.99 -9.21
C LEU A 131 -2.62 -12.92 -10.38
N PHE A 132 -2.63 -12.41 -11.62
CA PHE A 132 -2.25 -13.18 -12.80
C PHE A 132 -0.75 -13.47 -12.82
N GLU A 133 0.09 -12.52 -12.42
CA GLU A 133 1.53 -12.72 -12.24
C GLU A 133 1.80 -13.86 -11.24
N LYS A 134 1.23 -13.76 -10.04
CA LYS A 134 1.38 -14.76 -8.97
C LYS A 134 0.89 -16.16 -9.38
N ARG A 135 0.02 -16.26 -10.39
CA ARG A 135 -0.56 -17.52 -10.88
C ARG A 135 0.04 -17.99 -12.21
N GLY A 136 1.03 -17.29 -12.77
CA GLY A 136 1.60 -17.59 -14.08
C GLY A 136 0.56 -17.59 -15.22
N ARG A 137 -0.47 -16.73 -15.13
CA ARG A 137 -1.55 -16.68 -16.13
C ARG A 137 -1.34 -15.52 -17.09
N VAL A 138 -1.55 -15.76 -18.38
CA VAL A 138 -1.52 -14.70 -19.41
C VAL A 138 -2.56 -13.61 -19.11
N PRO A 139 -2.16 -12.35 -18.90
CA PRO A 139 -3.09 -11.28 -18.52
C PRO A 139 -3.77 -10.61 -19.73
N CYS A 140 -3.07 -10.56 -20.86
CA CYS A 140 -3.53 -9.86 -22.05
C CYS A 140 -4.78 -10.52 -22.64
N SER A 141 -5.90 -9.79 -22.65
CA SER A 141 -7.16 -10.25 -23.24
C SER A 141 -7.08 -10.46 -24.76
N ILE A 142 -6.18 -9.74 -25.43
CA ILE A 142 -5.93 -9.86 -26.87
C ILE A 142 -5.23 -11.18 -27.17
N CYS A 143 -4.13 -11.50 -26.47
CA CYS A 143 -3.44 -12.78 -26.63
C CYS A 143 -4.33 -13.98 -26.30
N LYS A 144 -5.30 -13.81 -25.40
CA LYS A 144 -6.29 -14.84 -25.06
C LYS A 144 -7.42 -15.00 -26.07
N GLY A 145 -7.51 -14.15 -27.10
CA GLY A 145 -8.60 -14.19 -28.07
C GLY A 145 -9.98 -13.93 -27.47
N LEU A 146 -10.07 -13.25 -26.32
CA LEU A 146 -11.36 -13.02 -25.66
C LEU A 146 -12.20 -12.01 -26.44
N ARG A 147 -13.52 -12.26 -26.52
CA ARG A 147 -14.48 -11.26 -27.02
C ARG A 147 -14.36 -10.00 -26.16
N ARG A 148 -14.06 -8.86 -26.81
CA ARG A 148 -13.78 -7.59 -26.15
C ARG A 148 -14.52 -6.45 -26.84
N LYS A 149 -14.89 -5.42 -26.06
CA LYS A 149 -15.27 -4.13 -26.64
C LYS A 149 -14.00 -3.47 -27.20
N ARG A 150 -14.12 -2.83 -28.36
CA ARG A 150 -13.01 -2.04 -28.91
C ARG A 150 -12.85 -0.81 -28.03
N GLU A 151 -11.69 -0.70 -27.40
CA GLU A 151 -11.32 0.48 -26.64
C GLU A 151 -10.19 1.20 -27.37
N HIS A 152 -10.30 2.53 -27.45
CA HIS A 152 -9.29 3.38 -28.06
C HIS A 152 -8.25 3.77 -27.02
N TYR A 153 -7.00 3.80 -27.45
CA TYR A 153 -5.85 4.26 -26.68
C TYR A 153 -4.99 5.14 -27.58
N ALA A 154 -4.27 6.09 -26.97
CA ALA A 154 -3.30 6.90 -27.68
C ALA A 154 -2.18 6.00 -28.20
N GLN A 155 -1.91 6.11 -29.50
CA GLN A 155 -0.76 5.48 -30.13
C GLN A 155 0.35 6.52 -30.22
N TYR A 156 1.54 6.19 -29.72
CA TYR A 156 2.72 7.00 -29.97
C TYR A 156 3.07 6.85 -31.45
N LYS A 157 2.99 7.94 -32.23
CA LYS A 157 3.57 7.95 -33.57
C LYS A 157 5.09 8.01 -33.40
N LYS A 158 5.80 7.02 -33.93
CA LYS A 158 7.25 7.06 -34.08
C LYS A 158 7.64 8.15 -35.08
#